data_AF-A0A3M1MRF6-F1
#
_entry.id   AF-A0A3M1MRF6-F1
#
_cell.length_a   1.000
_cell.length_b   1.000
_cell.length_c   1.000
_cell.angle_alpha   90.00
_cell.angle_beta   90.00
_cell.angle_gamma   90.00
#
_symmetry.space_group_name_H-M   'P 1'
#
loop_
_entity.id
_entity.type
_entity.pdbx_description
1 polymer ?
#
loop_
_entity_poly.entity_id
_entity_poly.type
_entity_poly.pdbx_seq_one_letter_code
_entity_poly.pdbx_strand_id
1 'polypeptide(L)'
;MKRHIIFLFLLFGLTAAAQVRPDLAPTKVPDGNDAIYTQEDGALKKVKFSEARKYFAPDVQLVEINYTPAATGNTQNLNEFVKVSGTGEVYYIDPEGRAMLIESPVTGSGIDSVTIANDSVFLWAGGTSYFTGLAAEQDG
;
A
#
# COMPACT_ATOMS: atom_id res chain seq x y z
N MET A 1 57.54 18.87 -22.82
CA MET A 1 56.77 17.64 -22.54
C MET A 1 56.59 17.31 -21.05
N LYS A 2 57.61 17.43 -20.17
CA LYS A 2 57.46 17.05 -18.73
C LYS A 2 56.50 17.92 -17.87
N ARG A 3 56.21 19.16 -18.27
CA ARG A 3 55.30 20.07 -17.54
C ARG A 3 53.80 19.75 -17.72
N HIS A 4 53.43 19.04 -18.78
CA HIS A 4 52.02 18.71 -19.05
C HIS A 4 51.56 17.46 -18.29
N ILE A 5 52.49 16.56 -17.93
CA ILE A 5 52.20 15.34 -17.16
C ILE A 5 51.84 15.67 -15.71
N ILE A 6 52.47 16.70 -15.11
CA ILE A 6 52.18 17.14 -13.73
C ILE A 6 50.77 17.75 -13.65
N PHE A 7 50.34 18.47 -14.68
CA PHE A 7 48.99 19.06 -14.73
C PHE A 7 47.88 18.01 -14.80
N LEU A 8 48.12 16.89 -15.50
CA LEU A 8 47.14 15.80 -15.63
C LEU A 8 46.94 15.04 -14.30
N PHE A 9 48.01 14.83 -13.53
CA PHE A 9 47.94 14.19 -12.20
C PHE A 9 47.24 15.06 -11.16
N LEU A 10 47.38 16.39 -11.24
CA LEU A 10 46.71 17.31 -10.31
C LEU A 10 45.19 17.37 -10.55
N LEU A 11 44.73 17.22 -11.80
CA LEU A 11 43.31 17.14 -12.13
C LEU A 11 42.66 15.84 -11.62
N PHE A 12 43.36 14.71 -11.68
CA PHE A 12 42.84 13.42 -11.21
C PHE A 12 42.73 13.32 -9.67
N GLY A 13 43.56 14.06 -8.92
CA GLY A 13 43.51 14.09 -7.45
C GLY A 13 42.28 14.79 -6.87
N LEU A 14 41.67 15.73 -7.62
CA LEU A 14 40.53 16.52 -7.15
C LEU A 14 39.19 15.80 -7.31
N THR A 15 39.08 14.78 -8.16
CA THR A 15 37.82 14.05 -8.38
C THR A 15 37.54 12.97 -7.33
N ALA A 16 38.55 12.57 -6.54
CA ALA A 16 38.41 11.56 -5.50
C ALA A 16 37.70 12.06 -4.22
N ALA A 17 37.60 13.39 -4.03
CA ALA A 17 36.98 13.99 -2.85
C ALA A 17 35.43 14.13 -2.95
N ALA A 18 34.82 13.73 -4.06
CA ALA A 18 33.39 13.90 -4.30
C ALA A 18 32.53 12.68 -3.91
N GLN A 19 33.12 11.59 -3.43
CA GLN A 19 32.37 10.40 -3.03
C GLN A 19 31.83 10.57 -1.61
N VAL A 20 30.56 10.98 -1.50
CA VAL A 20 29.84 11.00 -0.23
C VAL A 20 29.50 9.56 0.14
N ARG A 21 29.83 9.14 1.37
CA ARG A 21 29.41 7.83 1.86
C ARG A 21 27.88 7.77 1.93
N PRO A 22 27.23 6.64 1.58
CA PRO A 22 25.76 6.54 1.62
C PRO A 22 25.13 6.93 2.96
N ASP A 23 25.81 6.68 4.09
CA ASP A 23 25.34 7.05 5.43
C ASP A 23 25.42 8.54 5.76
N LEU A 24 26.16 9.32 4.95
CA LEU A 24 26.29 10.77 5.06
C LEU A 24 25.50 11.50 3.96
N ALA A 25 24.70 10.78 3.17
CA ALA A 25 23.87 11.39 2.14
C ALA A 25 22.87 12.36 2.78
N PRO A 26 22.76 13.60 2.29
CA PRO A 26 21.78 14.56 2.79
C PRO A 26 20.37 13.99 2.67
N THR A 27 19.58 14.13 3.73
CA THR A 27 18.16 13.81 3.69
C THR A 27 17.39 14.97 3.05
N LYS A 28 16.45 14.64 2.17
CA LYS A 28 15.53 15.60 1.55
C LYS A 28 14.13 15.40 2.13
N VAL A 29 13.40 16.48 2.39
CA VAL A 29 11.95 16.43 2.65
C VAL A 29 11.24 16.16 1.32
N PRO A 30 10.46 15.07 1.19
CA PRO A 30 9.78 14.74 -0.06
C PRO A 30 8.85 15.86 -0.54
N ASP A 31 8.80 16.05 -1.86
CA ASP A 31 7.92 17.03 -2.51
C ASP A 31 7.18 16.42 -3.72
N GLY A 32 6.06 17.02 -4.11
CA GLY A 32 5.23 16.51 -5.22
C GLY A 32 5.87 16.60 -6.61
N ASN A 33 7.01 17.28 -6.74
CA ASN A 33 7.79 17.43 -7.96
C ASN A 33 8.99 16.49 -8.02
N ASP A 34 9.20 15.67 -6.98
CA ASP A 34 10.20 14.63 -6.95
C ASP A 34 10.08 13.74 -8.18
N ALA A 35 11.22 13.49 -8.82
CA ALA A 35 11.29 12.65 -9.99
C ALA A 35 12.59 11.88 -10.09
N ILE A 36 12.50 10.74 -10.76
CA ILE A 36 13.64 9.96 -11.23
C ILE A 36 13.90 10.39 -12.68
N TYR A 37 15.16 10.64 -13.00
CA TYR A 37 15.60 10.95 -14.36
C TYR A 37 16.36 9.75 -14.91
N THR A 38 16.04 9.36 -16.14
CA THR A 38 16.68 8.24 -16.85
C THR A 38 17.03 8.66 -18.28
N GLN A 39 17.91 7.91 -18.95
CA GLN A 39 18.25 8.11 -20.34
C GLN A 39 17.82 6.89 -21.16
N GLU A 40 16.89 7.10 -22.09
CA GLU A 40 16.33 6.05 -22.94
C GLU A 40 16.38 6.53 -24.40
N ASP A 41 16.86 5.68 -25.31
CA ASP A 41 17.02 5.99 -26.74
C ASP A 41 17.79 7.30 -27.02
N GLY A 42 18.79 7.58 -26.19
CA GLY A 42 19.60 8.81 -26.29
C GLY A 42 18.91 10.08 -25.80
N ALA A 43 17.66 10.00 -25.31
CA ALA A 43 16.90 11.12 -24.79
C ALA A 43 16.79 11.07 -23.26
N LEU A 44 16.84 12.24 -22.62
CA LEU A 44 16.55 12.36 -21.19
C LEU A 44 15.04 12.23 -20.97
N LYS A 45 14.66 11.34 -20.05
CA LYS A 45 13.28 11.12 -19.62
C LYS A 45 13.15 11.44 -18.13
N LYS A 46 11.96 11.89 -17.74
CA LYS A 46 11.59 12.22 -16.35
C LYS A 46 10.37 11.39 -15.97
N VAL A 47 10.46 10.66 -14.87
CA VAL A 47 9.35 9.91 -14.27
C VAL A 47 9.08 10.50 -12.89
N LYS A 48 7.86 10.99 -12.64
CA LYS A 48 7.52 11.51 -11.31
C LYS A 48 7.52 10.37 -10.29
N PHE A 49 7.93 10.62 -9.05
CA PHE A 49 7.91 9.58 -8.02
C PHE A 49 6.51 9.01 -7.75
N SER A 50 5.47 9.84 -7.90
CA SER A 50 4.06 9.41 -7.81
C SER A 50 3.67 8.35 -8.86
N GLU A 51 4.37 8.33 -10.00
CA GLU A 51 4.21 7.32 -11.05
C GLU A 51 5.18 6.17 -10.82
N ALA A 52 6.44 6.48 -10.50
CA ALA A 52 7.49 5.50 -10.25
C ALA A 52 7.12 4.51 -9.14
N ARG A 53 6.42 4.96 -8.08
CA ARG A 53 5.99 4.11 -6.96
C ARG A 53 5.19 2.87 -7.39
N LYS A 54 4.48 2.94 -8.53
CA LYS A 54 3.69 1.82 -9.05
C LYS A 54 4.57 0.66 -9.51
N TYR A 55 5.80 0.95 -9.91
CA TYR A 55 6.79 -0.06 -10.34
C TYR A 55 7.57 -0.67 -9.18
N PHE A 56 7.48 -0.09 -7.98
CA PHE A 56 8.08 -0.63 -6.76
C PHE A 56 7.07 -1.37 -5.88
N ALA A 57 5.78 -1.32 -6.23
CA ALA A 57 4.77 -2.13 -5.56
C ALA A 57 4.98 -3.60 -5.95
N PRO A 58 4.88 -4.54 -5.01
CA PRO A 58 4.93 -5.97 -5.34
C PRO A 58 3.80 -6.30 -6.33
N ASP A 59 4.14 -7.08 -7.36
CA ASP A 59 3.14 -7.66 -8.26
C ASP A 59 2.42 -8.78 -7.52
N VAL A 60 1.23 -8.47 -7.01
CA VAL A 60 0.41 -9.44 -6.26
C VAL A 60 -0.52 -10.13 -7.24
N GLN A 61 -0.18 -11.36 -7.61
CA GLN A 61 -1.10 -12.25 -8.32
C GLN A 61 -2.07 -12.87 -7.31
N LEU A 62 -3.35 -12.52 -7.43
CA LEU A 62 -4.41 -13.08 -6.59
C LEU A 62 -4.87 -14.41 -7.17
N VAL A 63 -4.77 -15.47 -6.37
CA VAL A 63 -5.33 -16.78 -6.70
C VAL A 63 -6.77 -16.84 -6.20
N GLU A 64 -7.72 -17.09 -7.11
CA GLU A 64 -9.12 -17.27 -6.71
C GLU A 64 -9.34 -18.63 -6.03
N ILE A 65 -10.01 -18.62 -4.87
CA ILE A 65 -10.36 -19.80 -4.09
C ILE A 65 -11.84 -19.77 -3.70
N ASN A 66 -12.46 -20.93 -3.52
CA ASN A 66 -13.88 -21.08 -3.19
C ASN A 66 -14.14 -21.46 -1.72
N TYR A 67 -13.19 -21.15 -0.84
CA TYR A 67 -13.28 -21.39 0.60
C TYR A 67 -12.67 -20.21 1.37
N THR A 68 -13.08 -20.03 2.63
CA THR A 68 -12.44 -19.08 3.55
C THR A 68 -11.23 -19.73 4.20
N PRO A 69 -9.99 -19.21 4.03
CA PRO A 69 -8.80 -19.76 4.66
C PRO A 69 -8.93 -19.78 6.19
N ALA A 70 -8.53 -20.89 6.81
CA ALA A 70 -8.51 -20.99 8.26
C ALA A 70 -7.37 -20.15 8.85
N ALA A 71 -7.51 -19.67 10.09
CA ALA A 71 -6.43 -18.93 10.76
C ALA A 71 -5.13 -19.75 10.89
N THR A 72 -5.22 -21.08 10.87
CA THR A 72 -4.08 -22.02 10.91
C THR A 72 -4.42 -23.30 10.13
N GLY A 73 -3.42 -24.06 9.71
CA GLY A 73 -3.61 -25.41 9.15
C GLY A 73 -3.91 -25.47 7.65
N ASN A 74 -3.73 -24.37 6.92
CA ASN A 74 -3.81 -24.41 5.46
C ASN A 74 -2.59 -25.17 4.91
N THR A 75 -2.83 -26.06 3.95
CA THR A 75 -1.78 -26.85 3.28
C THR A 75 -1.63 -26.48 1.80
N GLN A 76 -2.50 -25.61 1.30
CA GLN A 76 -2.53 -25.12 -0.07
C GLN A 76 -2.24 -23.61 -0.09
N ASN A 77 -1.78 -23.11 -1.23
CA ASN A 77 -1.57 -21.68 -1.48
C ASN A 77 -0.63 -21.01 -0.45
N LEU A 78 0.36 -21.76 0.04
CA LEU A 78 1.38 -21.23 0.95
C LEU A 78 2.24 -20.18 0.24
N ASN A 79 2.49 -19.06 0.91
CA ASN A 79 3.16 -17.87 0.36
C ASN A 79 2.40 -17.19 -0.78
N GLU A 80 1.09 -17.35 -0.84
CA GLU A 80 0.25 -16.74 -1.87
C GLU A 80 -0.78 -15.80 -1.28
N PHE A 81 -1.15 -14.80 -2.08
CA PHE A 81 -2.34 -14.01 -1.84
C PHE A 81 -3.52 -14.70 -2.52
N VAL A 82 -4.56 -14.97 -1.75
CA VAL A 82 -5.77 -15.65 -2.21
C VAL A 82 -6.98 -14.72 -2.10
N LYS A 83 -7.88 -14.79 -3.07
CA LYS A 83 -9.14 -14.05 -3.06
C LYS A 83 -10.31 -15.02 -2.98
N VAL A 84 -11.17 -14.84 -1.99
CA VAL A 84 -12.35 -15.68 -1.79
C VAL A 84 -13.42 -15.31 -2.81
N SER A 85 -13.72 -16.23 -3.72
CA SER A 85 -14.82 -16.09 -4.67
C SER A 85 -16.14 -16.02 -3.89
N GLY A 86 -16.88 -14.92 -4.06
CA GLY A 86 -18.16 -14.67 -3.39
C GLY A 86 -18.13 -13.50 -2.41
N THR A 87 -17.24 -13.54 -1.41
CA THR A 87 -17.07 -12.41 -0.48
C THR A 87 -16.14 -11.36 -1.04
N GLY A 88 -15.16 -11.75 -1.86
CA GLY A 88 -14.12 -10.87 -2.39
C GLY A 88 -13.02 -10.54 -1.40
N GLU A 89 -13.02 -11.17 -0.21
CA GLU A 89 -11.97 -11.02 0.79
C GLU A 89 -10.63 -11.53 0.27
N VAL A 90 -9.55 -10.83 0.66
CA VAL A 90 -8.18 -11.17 0.28
C VAL A 90 -7.41 -11.59 1.53
N TYR A 91 -6.78 -12.76 1.46
CA TYR A 91 -5.92 -13.29 2.51
C TYR A 91 -4.51 -13.50 1.99
N TYR A 92 -3.52 -13.43 2.88
CA TYR A 92 -2.20 -14.01 2.66
C TYR A 92 -2.05 -15.26 3.51
N ILE A 93 -1.59 -16.36 2.92
CA ILE A 93 -1.30 -17.61 3.65
C ILE A 93 0.22 -17.73 3.79
N ASP A 94 0.71 -17.72 5.02
CA ASP A 94 2.15 -17.79 5.29
C ASP A 94 2.73 -19.21 5.10
N PRO A 95 4.06 -19.40 5.16
CA PRO A 95 4.68 -20.72 5.01
C PRO A 95 4.22 -21.73 6.06
N GLU A 96 3.77 -21.28 7.23
CA GLU A 96 3.28 -22.12 8.32
C GLU A 96 1.79 -22.47 8.17
N GLY A 97 1.14 -22.02 7.10
CA GLY A 97 -0.27 -22.28 6.81
C GLY A 97 -1.23 -21.43 7.64
N ARG A 98 -0.78 -20.29 8.18
CA ARG A 98 -1.63 -19.31 8.86
C ARG A 98 -2.14 -18.30 7.84
N ALA A 99 -3.45 -18.06 7.85
CA ALA A 99 -4.06 -17.04 7.00
C ALA A 99 -4.22 -15.72 7.74
N MET A 100 -3.87 -14.63 7.07
CA MET A 100 -4.07 -13.26 7.53
C MET A 100 -4.98 -12.53 6.56
N LEU A 101 -6.07 -11.95 7.06
CA LEU A 101 -6.96 -11.10 6.27
C LEU A 101 -6.25 -9.79 5.93
N ILE A 102 -6.12 -9.50 4.65
CA ILE A 102 -5.47 -8.29 4.11
C ILE A 102 -6.53 -7.25 3.74
N GLU A 103 -7.61 -7.70 3.10
CA GLU A 103 -8.68 -6.85 2.63
C GLU A 103 -10.01 -7.57 2.84
N SER A 104 -10.97 -6.89 3.45
CA SER A 104 -12.37 -7.28 3.43
C SER A 104 -13.12 -6.20 2.67
N PRO A 105 -13.68 -6.50 1.48
CA PRO A 105 -14.47 -5.53 0.76
C PRO A 105 -15.67 -5.17 1.63
N VAL A 106 -15.76 -3.90 2.02
CA VAL A 106 -16.87 -3.42 2.83
C VAL A 106 -18.13 -3.41 1.97
N THR A 107 -18.88 -4.50 1.96
CA THR A 107 -20.24 -4.49 1.43
C THR A 107 -21.15 -3.85 2.49
N GLY A 108 -21.24 -2.51 2.46
CA GLY A 108 -22.35 -1.76 3.07
C GLY A 108 -22.30 -1.51 4.58
N SER A 109 -21.15 -1.19 5.17
CA SER A 109 -21.11 -0.71 6.56
C SER A 109 -20.99 0.81 6.62
N GLY A 110 -22.13 1.48 6.74
CA GLY A 110 -22.27 2.91 7.03
C GLY A 110 -23.63 3.20 7.65
N ILE A 111 -23.71 4.23 8.48
CA ILE A 111 -24.99 4.82 8.92
C ILE A 111 -25.47 5.68 7.74
N ASP A 112 -26.52 5.24 7.04
CA ASP A 112 -27.07 5.97 5.88
C ASP A 112 -27.84 7.22 6.33
N SER A 113 -28.56 7.15 7.46
CA SER A 113 -29.23 8.31 8.06
C SER A 113 -29.48 8.09 9.57
N VAL A 114 -29.84 9.15 10.29
CA VAL A 114 -30.38 9.07 11.65
C VAL A 114 -31.61 9.96 11.68
N THR A 115 -32.75 9.44 12.12
CA THR A 115 -33.98 10.23 12.26
C THR A 115 -34.46 10.18 13.70
N ILE A 116 -34.51 11.35 14.34
CA ILE A 116 -35.04 11.52 15.69
C ILE A 116 -36.43 12.15 15.54
N ALA A 117 -37.47 11.41 15.94
CA ALA A 117 -38.81 11.96 16.11
C ALA A 117 -38.99 12.41 17.57
N ASN A 118 -39.88 13.38 17.79
CA ASN A 118 -40.21 13.93 19.11
C ASN A 118 -40.64 12.86 20.14
N ASP A 119 -41.11 11.70 19.67
CA ASP A 119 -41.66 10.65 20.51
C ASP A 119 -40.84 9.34 20.42
N SER A 120 -39.77 9.28 19.62
CA SER A 120 -38.92 8.09 19.43
C SER A 120 -37.60 8.41 18.74
N VAL A 121 -36.50 7.80 19.20
CA VAL A 121 -35.19 7.84 18.51
C VAL A 121 -35.05 6.62 17.62
N PHE A 122 -35.02 6.82 16.30
CA PHE A 122 -34.68 5.75 15.35
C PHE A 122 -33.24 5.91 14.88
N LEU A 123 -32.35 5.07 15.42
CA LEU A 123 -30.97 4.96 14.94
C LEU A 123 -30.96 3.99 13.75
N TRP A 124 -30.67 4.51 12.56
CA TRP A 124 -30.46 3.70 11.37
C TRP A 124 -29.00 3.29 11.31
N ALA A 125 -28.70 2.01 11.53
CA ALA A 125 -27.36 1.46 11.35
C ALA A 125 -27.46 0.13 10.61
N GLY A 126 -27.17 0.14 9.31
CA GLY A 126 -27.06 -1.08 8.53
C GLY A 126 -27.20 -0.86 7.03
N GLY A 127 -26.26 -1.44 6.26
CA GLY A 127 -26.53 -1.83 4.90
C GLY A 127 -27.62 -2.89 4.82
N THR A 128 -27.97 -3.25 3.58
CA THR A 128 -29.20 -3.85 3.03
C THR A 128 -30.06 -4.88 3.80
N SER A 129 -29.75 -5.35 5.02
CA SER A 129 -30.41 -6.57 5.51
C SER A 129 -30.71 -6.71 7.01
N TYR A 130 -30.46 -5.76 7.90
CA TYR A 130 -30.84 -5.95 9.33
C TYR A 130 -31.43 -4.69 9.98
N PHE A 131 -32.50 -4.89 10.76
CA PHE A 131 -33.17 -3.89 11.60
C PHE A 131 -32.78 -4.13 13.06
N THR A 132 -32.27 -3.10 13.74
CA THR A 132 -32.20 -3.08 15.21
C THR A 132 -32.92 -1.83 15.71
N GLY A 133 -33.96 -2.02 16.51
CA GLY A 133 -34.73 -0.95 17.14
C GLY A 133 -34.51 -0.98 18.65
N LEU A 134 -34.17 0.17 19.24
CA LEU A 134 -34.18 0.37 20.69
C LEU A 134 -35.39 1.26 21.00
N ALA A 135 -36.46 0.66 21.52
CA ALA A 135 -37.55 1.41 22.14
C ALA A 135 -37.19 1.63 23.61
N ALA A 136 -36.95 2.88 24.01
CA ALA A 136 -36.96 3.24 25.42
C ALA A 136 -38.41 3.61 25.77
N GLU A 137 -39.08 2.75 26.54
CA GLU A 137 -40.35 3.09 27.17
C GLU A 137 -40.04 3.99 28.37
N GLN A 138 -40.61 5.20 28.38
CA GLN A 138 -40.51 6.09 29.53
C GLN A 138 -41.69 5.76 30.46
N ASP A 139 -41.43 4.96 31.49
CA ASP A 139 -42.40 4.74 32.57
C ASP A 139 -42.63 6.09 33.29
N GLY A 140 -43.85 6.61 33.14
CA GLY A 140 -44.37 7.77 33.87
C GLY A 140 -45.18 7.38 35.09
#